data_AF-W3X7P6-F1
#
_entry.id   AF-W3X7P6-F1
#
_cell.length_a   1.000
_cell.length_b   1.000
_cell.length_c   1.000
_cell.angle_alpha   90.00
_cell.angle_beta   90.00
_cell.angle_gamma   90.00
#
_symmetry.space_group_name_H-M   'P 1'
#
loop_
_entity.id
_entity.type
_entity.pdbx_description
1 polymer ?
#
loop_
_entity_poly.entity_id
_entity_poly.type
_entity_poly.pdbx_seq_one_letter_code
_entity_poly.pdbx_strand_id
1 'polypeptide(L)'
;MPRAKKSTGAAASKSPADILSTLQILQESHELSIIRLSEPITASDPAAIPAGNQPRTSDVSNSSLNAPTPASLEADLTHYRELFAKLRFSYVEQVTKEKFIRAIVGDPPLIVSPQENVELENLNAEAKAVLKALKIEVADTVKELERRGAELARRYEGVKLETARLEELPDKIKGLEERVAELRKENEGRLNSETPELNLPLARTVDLVNQKKRQREELDRQLEQLKSQVPRKKKELERLQAELAPLETKRTNSTAAAKEAKRRKEAALGGVEDDLEERGRWYRAAETSLKQMLEI
;
A
#
# COMPACT_ATOMS: atom_id res chain seq x y z
N MET A 1 19.45 -29.36 28.70
CA MET A 1 19.35 -28.69 27.39
C MET A 1 18.53 -27.40 27.54
N PRO A 2 19.14 -26.27 27.94
CA PRO A 2 18.42 -25.00 28.07
C PRO A 2 18.45 -24.24 26.73
N ARG A 3 17.27 -23.79 26.28
CA ARG A 3 17.08 -23.01 25.05
C ARG A 3 17.71 -21.62 25.21
N ALA A 4 18.67 -21.33 24.33
CA ALA A 4 19.28 -20.01 24.19
C ALA A 4 18.22 -18.96 23.83
N LYS A 5 18.08 -17.94 24.69
CA LYS A 5 17.38 -16.70 24.36
C LYS A 5 18.21 -15.97 23.30
N LYS A 6 17.69 -15.90 22.06
CA LYS A 6 18.22 -14.98 21.04
C LYS A 6 17.95 -13.56 21.50
N SER A 7 19.01 -12.85 21.90
CA SER A 7 19.03 -11.41 22.03
C SER A 7 18.88 -10.80 20.64
N THR A 8 17.66 -10.44 20.26
CA THR A 8 17.46 -9.48 19.17
C THR A 8 17.96 -8.14 19.68
N GLY A 9 19.16 -7.74 19.23
CA GLY A 9 19.65 -6.38 19.37
C GLY A 9 18.69 -5.45 18.66
N ALA A 10 17.78 -4.82 19.41
CA ALA A 10 17.05 -3.66 18.97
C ALA A 10 18.05 -2.49 18.95
N ALA A 11 18.78 -2.35 17.83
CA ALA A 11 19.34 -1.06 17.48
C ALA A 11 18.17 -0.06 17.48
N ALA A 12 18.27 0.99 18.29
CA ALA A 12 17.24 2.00 18.43
C ALA A 12 16.79 2.47 17.04
N SER A 13 15.59 2.04 16.61
CA SER A 13 15.03 2.40 15.32
C SER A 13 14.60 3.86 15.40
N LYS A 14 15.53 4.78 15.09
CA LYS A 14 15.22 6.20 14.94
C LYS A 14 14.06 6.33 13.95
N SER A 15 13.06 7.15 14.27
CA SER A 15 11.93 7.39 13.38
C SER A 15 12.45 7.96 12.06
N PRO A 16 11.87 7.62 10.89
CA PRO A 16 12.28 8.21 9.62
C PRO A 16 12.23 9.75 9.64
N ALA A 17 11.32 10.35 10.42
CA ALA A 17 11.25 11.79 10.64
C ALA A 17 12.47 12.34 11.44
N ASP A 18 12.96 11.58 12.42
CA ASP A 18 14.18 11.95 13.18
C ASP A 18 15.43 11.86 12.30
N ILE A 19 15.46 10.88 11.39
CA ILE A 19 16.57 10.72 10.43
C ILE A 19 16.54 11.86 9.40
N LEU A 20 15.37 12.25 8.89
CA LEU A 20 15.26 13.40 7.99
C LEU A 20 15.71 14.70 8.64
N SER A 21 15.26 15.00 9.86
CA SER A 21 15.65 16.22 10.56
C SER A 21 17.15 16.26 10.85
N THR A 22 17.75 15.13 11.25
CA THR A 22 19.21 15.05 11.43
C THR A 22 19.98 15.21 10.12
N LEU A 23 19.47 14.66 9.00
CA LEU A 23 20.06 14.87 7.67
C LEU A 23 19.94 16.32 7.19
N GLN A 24 18.80 16.98 7.42
CA GLN A 24 18.60 18.39 7.08
C GLN A 24 19.57 19.28 7.86
N ILE A 25 19.72 19.06 9.17
CA ILE A 25 20.68 19.79 10.00
C ILE A 25 22.11 19.58 9.47
N LEU A 26 22.49 18.35 9.11
CA LEU A 26 23.81 18.06 8.57
C LEU A 26 24.04 18.73 7.21
N GLN A 27 23.02 18.75 6.36
CA GLN A 27 23.09 19.34 5.02
C GLN A 27 23.18 20.88 5.07
N GLU A 28 22.41 21.52 5.96
CA GLU A 28 22.52 22.96 6.24
C GLU A 28 23.88 23.33 6.85
N SER A 29 24.42 22.46 7.70
CA SER A 29 25.74 22.70 8.31
C SER A 29 26.89 22.59 7.31
N HIS A 30 26.70 21.88 6.18
CA HIS A 30 27.74 21.53 5.21
C HIS A 30 27.29 21.81 3.76
N GLU A 31 26.82 23.03 3.48
CA GLU A 31 26.62 23.51 2.11
C GLU A 31 27.98 23.64 1.38
N LEU A 32 28.47 22.53 0.83
CA LEU A 32 29.65 22.48 -0.02
C LEU A 32 29.30 23.00 -1.41
N SER A 33 29.12 24.31 -1.54
CA SER A 33 29.05 24.96 -2.85
C SER A 33 30.46 25.26 -3.34
N ILE A 34 30.79 24.81 -4.55
CA ILE A 34 32.04 25.16 -5.25
C ILE A 34 32.23 26.69 -5.27
N ILE A 35 31.12 27.45 -5.28
CA ILE A 35 31.10 28.92 -5.26
C ILE A 35 31.62 29.46 -3.92
N ARG A 36 31.29 28.84 -2.77
CA ARG A 36 31.84 29.21 -1.45
C ARG A 36 33.30 28.78 -1.28
N LEU A 37 33.70 27.67 -1.91
CA LEU A 37 35.10 27.24 -1.94
C LEU A 37 35.98 28.12 -2.85
N SER A 38 35.37 28.82 -3.81
CA SER A 38 36.04 29.77 -4.70
C SER A 38 36.01 31.22 -4.21
N GLU A 39 35.33 31.53 -3.10
CA GLU A 39 35.53 32.81 -2.43
C GLU A 39 37.00 32.92 -2.03
N PRO A 40 37.63 34.10 -2.22
CA PRO A 40 39.05 34.24 -2.01
C PRO A 40 39.39 33.84 -0.56
N ILE A 41 40.35 32.92 -0.43
CA ILE A 41 40.90 32.40 0.84
C ILE A 41 41.29 33.56 1.81
N THR A 42 41.48 34.77 1.28
CA THR A 42 41.69 36.03 2.02
C THR A 42 40.57 36.41 3.00
N ALA A 43 39.34 35.92 2.83
CA ALA A 43 38.23 36.23 3.74
C ALA A 43 38.29 35.42 5.06
N SER A 44 39.15 34.39 5.14
CA SER A 44 39.27 33.53 6.32
C SER A 44 40.32 33.99 7.33
N ASP A 45 40.97 35.14 7.09
CA ASP A 45 41.99 35.69 7.98
C ASP A 45 41.45 36.93 8.72
N PRO A 46 40.98 36.82 9.98
CA PRO A 46 40.38 37.93 10.72
C PRO A 46 41.38 39.04 11.15
N ALA A 47 42.63 38.99 10.65
CA ALA A 47 43.71 39.91 11.01
C ALA A 47 44.22 40.81 9.86
N ALA A 48 43.56 40.82 8.70
CA ALA A 48 43.90 41.76 7.62
C ALA A 48 43.06 43.06 7.72
N ILE A 49 43.72 44.10 8.18
CA ILE A 49 43.26 45.49 8.41
C ILE A 49 42.46 46.06 7.21
N PRO A 50 41.36 46.81 7.44
CA PRO A 50 40.65 47.52 6.38
C PRO A 50 41.39 48.82 6.06
N ALA A 51 42.29 48.79 5.08
CA ALA A 51 42.98 49.98 4.60
C ALA A 51 42.50 50.33 3.17
N GLY A 52 41.66 51.36 3.10
CA GLY A 52 41.82 52.44 2.13
C GLY A 52 41.70 52.08 0.64
N ASN A 53 40.48 52.28 0.14
CA ASN A 53 40.16 52.72 -1.22
C ASN A 53 41.28 53.52 -1.92
N GLN A 54 42.01 52.89 -2.85
CA GLN A 54 42.74 53.54 -3.94
C GLN A 54 42.69 52.66 -5.20
N PRO A 55 41.88 53.01 -6.22
CA PRO A 55 41.90 52.32 -7.50
C PRO A 55 43.13 52.78 -8.29
N ARG A 56 44.23 52.02 -8.17
CA ARG A 56 45.44 52.23 -8.97
C ARG A 56 45.44 51.32 -10.20
N THR A 57 44.97 51.90 -11.30
CA THR A 57 45.37 51.68 -12.71
C THR A 57 46.00 50.33 -13.06
N SER A 58 45.18 49.34 -13.41
CA SER A 58 45.44 48.31 -14.45
C SER A 58 44.21 47.41 -14.54
N ASP A 59 43.09 48.02 -14.89
CA ASP A 59 41.80 47.35 -15.00
C ASP A 59 41.68 46.67 -16.38
N VAL A 60 41.99 45.36 -16.42
CA VAL A 60 41.65 44.43 -17.52
C VAL A 60 40.85 43.23 -16.98
N SER A 61 40.39 43.28 -15.72
CA SER A 61 39.83 42.11 -15.02
C SER A 61 38.53 42.38 -14.27
N ASN A 62 37.68 43.29 -14.77
CA ASN A 62 36.36 43.56 -14.17
C ASN A 62 35.17 42.94 -14.92
N SER A 63 35.38 42.09 -15.93
CA SER A 63 34.28 41.45 -16.67
C SER A 63 33.62 40.27 -15.94
N SER A 64 34.17 39.78 -14.83
CA SER A 64 33.72 38.56 -14.15
C SER A 64 32.89 38.80 -12.87
N LEU A 65 32.36 40.01 -12.65
CA LEU A 65 31.57 40.33 -11.44
C LEU A 65 30.10 39.88 -11.51
N ASN A 66 29.62 39.35 -12.64
CA ASN A 66 28.30 38.72 -12.71
C ASN A 66 28.45 37.22 -12.44
N ALA A 67 28.11 36.81 -11.21
CA ALA A 67 27.89 35.44 -10.73
C ALA A 67 28.56 34.34 -11.58
N PRO A 68 29.73 33.80 -11.17
CA PRO A 68 30.48 32.84 -11.97
C PRO A 68 29.62 31.62 -12.25
N THR A 69 29.06 31.56 -13.45
CA THR A 69 28.45 30.35 -13.97
C THR A 69 29.58 29.40 -14.39
N PRO A 70 29.40 28.06 -14.29
CA PRO A 70 30.45 27.10 -14.61
C PRO A 70 31.04 27.29 -16.01
N ALA A 71 30.21 27.70 -16.98
CA ALA A 71 30.63 28.01 -18.35
C ALA A 71 31.46 29.30 -18.46
N SER A 72 31.19 30.33 -17.64
CA SER A 72 31.98 31.56 -17.59
C SER A 72 33.37 31.31 -17.02
N LEU A 73 33.47 30.44 -15.99
CA LEU A 73 34.75 30.09 -15.37
C LEU A 73 35.70 29.39 -16.34
N GLU A 74 35.18 28.48 -17.18
CA GLU A 74 35.99 27.80 -18.19
C GLU A 74 36.54 28.79 -19.23
N ALA A 75 35.70 29.71 -19.72
CA ALA A 75 36.12 30.78 -20.63
C ALA A 75 37.21 31.67 -19.99
N ASP A 76 37.03 32.09 -18.75
CA ASP A 76 38.01 32.91 -18.03
C ASP A 76 39.34 32.16 -17.84
N LEU A 77 39.32 30.88 -17.48
CA LEU A 77 40.54 30.07 -17.34
C LEU A 77 41.31 29.92 -18.65
N THR A 78 40.60 29.76 -19.78
CA THR A 78 41.25 29.71 -21.10
C THR A 78 41.88 31.07 -21.45
N HIS A 79 41.16 32.17 -21.20
CA HIS A 79 41.67 33.51 -21.44
C HIS A 79 42.93 33.81 -20.60
N TYR A 80 42.90 33.53 -19.30
CA TYR A 80 44.06 33.72 -18.43
C TYR A 80 45.24 32.85 -18.84
N ARG A 81 45.01 31.61 -19.26
CA ARG A 81 46.08 30.72 -19.75
C ARG A 81 46.79 31.32 -20.96
N GLU A 82 46.05 31.87 -21.92
CA GLU A 82 46.63 32.53 -23.09
C GLU A 82 47.36 33.83 -22.73
N LEU A 83 46.76 34.66 -21.87
CA LEU A 83 47.35 35.91 -21.41
C LEU A 83 48.68 35.65 -20.68
N PHE A 84 48.70 34.71 -19.74
CA PHE A 84 49.92 34.37 -19.01
C PHE A 84 50.97 33.70 -19.90
N ALA A 85 50.56 32.92 -20.90
CA ALA A 85 51.51 32.37 -21.88
C ALA A 85 52.18 33.50 -22.69
N LYS A 86 51.41 34.48 -23.16
CA LYS A 86 51.93 35.66 -23.89
C LYS A 86 52.82 36.52 -22.99
N LEU A 87 52.40 36.78 -21.76
CA LEU A 87 53.16 37.58 -20.80
C LEU A 87 54.47 36.89 -20.42
N ARG A 88 54.45 35.58 -20.17
CA ARG A 88 55.66 34.78 -19.91
C ARG A 88 56.63 34.83 -21.08
N PHE A 89 56.15 34.70 -22.32
CA PHE A 89 57.00 34.80 -23.50
C PHE A 89 57.66 36.19 -23.61
N SER A 90 56.84 37.25 -23.53
CA SER A 90 57.32 38.63 -23.59
C SER A 90 58.33 38.95 -22.47
N TYR A 91 58.08 38.48 -21.25
CA TYR A 91 58.97 38.71 -20.11
C TYR A 91 60.32 38.00 -20.29
N VAL A 92 60.30 36.71 -20.66
CA VAL A 92 61.53 35.94 -20.89
C VAL A 92 62.33 36.56 -22.04
N GLU A 93 61.67 36.96 -23.12
CA GLU A 93 62.32 37.65 -24.25
C GLU A 93 62.94 38.99 -23.81
N GLN A 94 62.22 39.81 -23.05
CA GLN A 94 62.72 41.10 -22.59
C GLN A 94 63.91 40.94 -21.63
N VAL A 95 63.80 40.05 -20.64
CA VAL A 95 64.88 39.80 -19.67
C VAL A 95 66.12 39.21 -20.36
N THR A 96 65.94 38.34 -21.34
CA THR A 96 67.08 37.79 -22.10
C THR A 96 67.74 38.85 -22.98
N LYS A 97 66.97 39.70 -23.66
CA LYS A 97 67.50 40.85 -24.40
C LYS A 97 68.27 41.81 -23.50
N GLU A 98 67.71 42.17 -22.34
CA GLU A 98 68.39 43.05 -21.38
C GLU A 98 69.68 42.43 -20.84
N LYS A 99 69.63 41.17 -20.40
CA LYS A 99 70.82 40.45 -19.91
C LYS A 99 71.90 40.35 -20.98
N PHE A 100 71.54 40.09 -22.23
CA PHE A 100 72.48 40.04 -23.35
C PHE A 100 73.15 41.39 -23.60
N ILE A 101 72.36 42.47 -23.66
CA ILE A 101 72.90 43.83 -23.84
C ILE A 101 73.83 44.19 -22.66
N ARG A 102 73.41 43.89 -21.43
CA ARG A 102 74.23 44.15 -20.24
C ARG A 102 75.51 43.32 -20.22
N ALA A 103 75.49 42.08 -20.72
CA ALA A 103 76.69 41.24 -20.81
C ALA A 103 77.72 41.76 -21.83
N ILE A 104 77.26 42.39 -22.91
CA ILE A 104 78.12 42.94 -23.97
C ILE A 104 78.61 44.35 -23.62
N VAL A 105 77.75 45.17 -23.02
CA VAL A 105 78.02 46.59 -22.72
C VAL A 105 78.60 46.79 -21.31
N GLY A 106 78.48 45.80 -20.43
CA GLY A 106 79.05 45.84 -19.08
C GLY A 106 80.58 45.87 -19.10
N ASP A 107 81.18 46.62 -18.18
CA ASP A 107 82.62 46.70 -17.99
C ASP A 107 82.99 46.08 -16.63
N PRO A 108 83.64 44.90 -16.56
CA PRO A 108 84.19 44.11 -17.67
C PRO A 108 83.14 43.25 -18.41
N PRO A 109 83.35 42.94 -19.71
CA PRO A 109 82.42 42.14 -20.50
C PRO A 109 82.34 40.71 -19.95
N LEU A 110 81.11 40.19 -19.85
CA LEU A 110 80.89 38.84 -19.34
C LEU A 110 81.21 37.81 -20.44
N ILE A 111 82.39 37.21 -20.40
CA ILE A 111 82.80 36.14 -21.30
C ILE A 111 82.46 34.81 -20.64
N VAL A 112 81.41 34.14 -21.13
CA VAL A 112 81.03 32.81 -20.63
C VAL A 112 82.06 31.79 -21.09
N SER A 113 82.70 31.10 -20.15
CA SER A 113 83.67 30.06 -20.47
C SER A 113 82.96 28.76 -20.92
N PRO A 114 83.59 27.94 -21.78
CA PRO A 114 83.02 26.63 -22.15
C PRO A 114 82.77 25.72 -20.93
N GLN A 115 83.56 25.88 -19.86
CA GLN A 115 83.40 25.11 -18.62
C GLN A 115 82.14 25.52 -17.85
N GLU A 116 81.88 26.82 -17.72
CA GLU A 116 80.63 27.34 -17.11
C GLU A 116 79.38 26.88 -17.87
N ASN A 117 79.45 26.80 -19.20
CA ASN A 117 78.35 26.25 -20.00
C ASN A 117 78.08 24.78 -19.68
N VAL A 118 79.12 23.96 -19.55
CA VAL A 118 78.97 22.54 -19.19
C VAL A 118 78.40 22.38 -17.78
N GLU A 119 78.83 23.20 -16.82
CA GLU A 119 78.27 23.21 -15.47
C GLU A 119 76.80 23.62 -15.45
N LEU A 120 76.42 24.66 -16.20
CA LEU A 120 75.03 25.09 -16.35
C LEU A 120 74.16 24.07 -17.09
N GLU A 121 74.71 23.33 -18.04
CA GLU A 121 74.01 22.24 -18.73
C GLU A 121 73.72 21.09 -17.76
N ASN A 122 74.68 20.73 -16.90
CA ASN A 122 74.50 19.71 -15.86
C ASN A 122 73.43 20.13 -14.84
N LEU A 123 73.50 21.34 -14.31
CA LEU A 123 72.50 21.89 -13.38
C LEU A 123 71.10 21.96 -14.02
N ASN A 124 71.02 22.35 -15.30
CA ASN A 124 69.76 22.32 -16.03
C ASN A 124 69.24 20.92 -16.25
N ALA A 125 70.11 19.93 -16.47
CA ALA A 125 69.71 18.52 -16.62
C ALA A 125 69.11 17.98 -15.31
N GLU A 126 69.74 18.27 -14.17
CA GLU A 126 69.24 17.93 -12.84
C GLU A 126 67.89 18.60 -12.55
N ALA A 127 67.79 19.92 -12.76
CA ALA A 127 66.55 20.67 -12.58
C ALA A 127 65.42 20.17 -13.51
N LYS A 128 65.75 19.80 -14.76
CA LYS A 128 64.79 19.19 -15.69
C LYS A 128 64.34 17.81 -15.22
N ALA A 129 65.22 17.01 -14.63
CA ALA A 129 64.86 15.70 -14.08
C ALA A 129 63.89 15.85 -12.91
N VAL A 130 64.17 16.75 -11.96
CA VAL A 130 63.28 17.08 -10.83
C VAL A 130 61.93 17.60 -11.33
N LEU A 131 61.92 18.53 -12.29
CA LEU A 131 60.69 19.06 -12.86
C LEU A 131 59.85 17.97 -13.55
N LYS A 132 60.49 17.01 -14.23
CA LYS A 132 59.79 15.88 -14.85
C LYS A 132 59.17 14.97 -13.80
N ALA A 133 59.90 14.65 -12.73
CA ALA A 133 59.37 13.84 -11.63
C ALA A 133 58.14 14.51 -10.98
N LEU A 134 58.26 15.80 -10.65
CA LEU A 134 57.15 16.56 -10.05
C LEU A 134 55.95 16.67 -11.01
N LYS A 135 56.16 16.82 -12.32
CA LYS A 135 55.06 16.82 -13.29
C LYS A 135 54.30 15.50 -13.33
N ILE A 136 55.00 14.37 -13.19
CA ILE A 136 54.36 13.05 -13.13
C ILE A 136 53.56 12.93 -11.84
N GLU A 137 54.13 13.33 -10.70
CA GLU A 137 53.43 13.33 -9.41
C GLU A 137 52.17 14.20 -9.44
N VAL A 138 52.26 15.42 -9.97
CA VAL A 138 51.10 16.31 -10.13
C VAL A 138 50.06 15.69 -11.08
N ALA A 139 50.49 15.08 -12.19
CA ALA A 139 49.56 14.42 -13.09
C ALA A 139 48.83 13.24 -12.43
N ASP A 140 49.51 12.47 -11.59
CA ASP A 140 48.91 11.32 -10.91
C ASP A 140 48.00 11.75 -9.75
N THR A 141 48.36 12.79 -9.01
CA THR A 141 47.47 13.38 -7.99
C THR A 141 46.20 13.97 -8.61
N VAL A 142 46.29 14.63 -9.78
CA VAL A 142 45.13 15.12 -10.53
C VAL A 142 44.23 13.96 -10.95
N LYS A 143 44.77 12.88 -11.52
CA LYS A 143 43.96 11.69 -11.87
C LYS A 143 43.25 11.08 -10.66
N GLU A 144 43.94 11.00 -9.52
CA GLU A 144 43.33 10.46 -8.31
C GLU A 144 42.23 11.40 -7.76
N LEU A 145 42.41 12.71 -7.87
CA LEU A 145 41.37 13.69 -7.53
C LEU A 145 40.15 13.58 -8.46
N GLU A 146 40.36 13.43 -9.77
CA GLU A 146 39.27 13.21 -10.73
C GLU A 146 38.50 11.92 -10.44
N ARG A 147 39.23 10.82 -10.14
CA ARG A 147 38.63 9.53 -9.77
C ARG A 147 37.78 9.67 -8.50
N ARG A 148 38.33 10.30 -7.46
CA ARG A 148 37.62 10.54 -6.19
C ARG A 148 36.44 11.48 -6.37
N GLY A 149 36.58 12.52 -7.20
CA GLY A 149 35.51 13.45 -7.55
C GLY A 149 34.34 12.74 -8.23
N ALA A 150 34.63 11.87 -9.21
CA ALA A 150 33.60 11.07 -9.89
C ALA A 150 32.92 10.07 -8.93
N GLU A 151 33.68 9.44 -8.04
CA GLU A 151 33.12 8.54 -7.03
C GLU A 151 32.24 9.28 -6.02
N LEU A 152 32.68 10.46 -5.55
CA LEU A 152 31.92 11.31 -4.64
C LEU A 152 30.63 11.80 -5.28
N ALA A 153 30.66 12.23 -6.55
CA ALA A 153 29.47 12.64 -7.28
C ALA A 153 28.42 11.51 -7.36
N ARG A 154 28.85 10.27 -7.66
CA ARG A 154 27.94 9.11 -7.68
C ARG A 154 27.34 8.82 -6.31
N ARG A 155 28.15 8.87 -5.25
CA ARG A 155 27.68 8.66 -3.87
C ARG A 155 26.70 9.76 -3.45
N TYR A 156 26.99 11.01 -3.80
CA TYR A 156 26.11 12.14 -3.50
C TYR A 156 24.75 12.01 -4.19
N GLU A 157 24.71 11.64 -5.48
CA GLU A 157 23.45 11.36 -6.17
C GLU A 157 22.69 10.20 -5.53
N GLY A 158 23.39 9.14 -5.11
CA GLY A 158 22.78 8.03 -4.36
C GLY A 158 22.12 8.49 -3.07
N VAL A 159 22.84 9.27 -2.24
CA VAL A 159 22.30 9.84 -0.99
C VAL A 159 21.11 10.75 -1.28
N LYS A 160 21.19 11.60 -2.31
CA LYS A 160 20.09 12.49 -2.69
C LYS A 160 18.81 11.72 -3.05
N LEU A 161 18.93 10.62 -3.81
CA LEU A 161 17.81 9.75 -4.13
C LEU A 161 17.24 9.05 -2.89
N GLU A 162 18.10 8.59 -1.98
CA GLU A 162 17.67 7.97 -0.72
C GLU A 162 16.99 8.97 0.22
N THR A 163 17.48 10.22 0.30
CA THR A 163 16.84 11.30 1.05
C THR A 163 15.45 11.61 0.50
N ALA A 164 15.29 11.71 -0.82
CA ALA A 164 13.97 11.91 -1.44
C ALA A 164 12.99 10.76 -1.12
N ARG A 165 13.47 9.51 -1.12
CA ARG A 165 12.64 8.36 -0.70
C ARG A 165 12.28 8.43 0.78
N LEU A 166 13.21 8.90 1.61
CA LEU A 166 12.99 9.07 3.04
C LEU A 166 11.95 10.16 3.32
N GLU A 167 11.90 11.22 2.52
CA GLU A 167 10.85 12.27 2.62
C GLU A 167 9.44 11.71 2.39
N GLU A 168 9.27 10.74 1.48
CA GLU A 168 7.96 10.12 1.20
C GLU A 168 7.52 9.09 2.26
N LEU A 169 8.46 8.54 3.03
CA LEU A 169 8.21 7.43 3.96
C LEU A 169 7.27 7.80 5.13
N PRO A 170 7.42 8.95 5.81
CA PRO A 170 6.53 9.36 6.89
C PRO A 170 5.05 9.42 6.48
N ASP A 171 4.74 9.95 5.29
CA ASP A 171 3.37 10.07 4.82
C ASP A 171 2.78 8.70 4.46
N LYS A 172 3.58 7.81 3.86
CA LYS A 172 3.19 6.41 3.63
C LYS A 172 2.92 5.67 4.94
N ILE A 173 3.73 5.89 5.97
CA ILE A 173 3.54 5.29 7.29
C ILE A 173 2.23 5.79 7.91
N LYS A 174 1.99 7.10 7.91
CA LYS A 174 0.72 7.68 8.41
C LYS A 174 -0.49 7.10 7.68
N GLY A 175 -0.46 7.04 6.35
CA GLY A 175 -1.56 6.46 5.57
C GLY A 175 -1.79 4.98 5.87
N LEU A 176 -0.73 4.20 6.10
CA LEU A 176 -0.85 2.80 6.54
C LEU A 176 -1.41 2.68 7.96
N GLU A 177 -1.00 3.54 8.88
CA GLU A 177 -1.50 3.58 10.25
C GLU A 177 -2.99 3.94 10.30
N GLU A 178 -3.42 4.93 9.51
CA GLU A 178 -4.83 5.29 9.33
C GLU A 178 -5.63 4.11 8.77
N ARG A 179 -5.11 3.45 7.73
CA ARG A 179 -5.75 2.25 7.14
C ARG A 179 -5.86 1.10 8.14
N VAL A 180 -4.84 0.89 8.97
CA VAL A 180 -4.87 -0.12 10.03
C VAL A 180 -5.89 0.27 11.10
N ALA A 181 -6.00 1.55 11.46
CA ALA A 181 -7.00 2.03 12.41
C ALA A 181 -8.43 1.87 11.87
N GLU A 182 -8.66 2.15 10.58
CA GLU A 182 -9.93 1.89 9.90
C GLU A 182 -10.28 0.40 9.94
N LEU A 183 -9.36 -0.47 9.53
CA LEU A 183 -9.56 -1.92 9.55
C LEU A 183 -9.83 -2.45 10.96
N ARG A 184 -9.15 -1.90 11.97
CA ARG A 184 -9.41 -2.25 13.38
C ARG A 184 -10.81 -1.83 13.81
N LYS A 185 -11.24 -0.60 13.48
CA LYS A 185 -12.61 -0.12 13.75
C LYS A 185 -13.66 -0.96 13.03
N GLU A 186 -13.45 -1.31 11.77
CA GLU A 186 -14.33 -2.20 11.01
C GLU A 186 -14.40 -3.59 11.67
N ASN A 187 -13.26 -4.12 12.10
CA ASN A 187 -13.21 -5.41 12.77
C ASN A 187 -13.88 -5.37 14.16
N GLU A 188 -13.69 -4.31 14.93
CA GLU A 188 -14.41 -4.07 16.20
C GLU A 188 -15.92 -3.92 15.97
N GLY A 189 -16.33 -3.21 14.92
CA GLY A 189 -17.73 -3.11 14.51
C GLY A 189 -18.33 -4.47 14.13
N ARG A 190 -17.56 -5.34 13.48
CA ARG A 190 -17.95 -6.74 13.20
C ARG A 190 -18.04 -7.55 14.49
N LEU A 191 -17.04 -7.46 15.37
CA LEU A 191 -17.01 -8.12 16.69
C LEU A 191 -18.22 -7.76 17.57
N ASN A 192 -18.74 -6.54 17.42
CA ASN A 192 -19.95 -6.05 18.12
C ASN A 192 -21.27 -6.39 17.40
N SER A 193 -21.23 -7.09 16.26
CA SER A 193 -22.43 -7.60 15.60
C SER A 193 -23.18 -8.56 16.52
N GLU A 194 -24.52 -8.48 16.53
CA GLU A 194 -25.44 -9.34 17.29
C GLU A 194 -25.31 -10.84 16.95
N THR A 195 -24.51 -11.22 15.94
CA THR A 195 -24.29 -12.59 15.50
C THR A 195 -22.90 -13.12 15.91
N PRO A 196 -22.76 -13.75 17.09
CA PRO A 196 -21.47 -14.24 17.58
C PRO A 196 -20.84 -15.35 16.69
N GLU A 197 -21.65 -16.03 15.87
CA GLU A 197 -21.17 -17.02 14.90
C GLU A 197 -20.34 -16.40 13.76
N LEU A 198 -20.55 -15.11 13.44
CA LEU A 198 -19.79 -14.41 12.39
C LEU A 198 -18.43 -13.86 12.90
N ASN A 199 -18.22 -13.87 14.21
CA ASN A 199 -17.03 -13.34 14.88
C ASN A 199 -16.05 -14.43 15.33
N LEU A 200 -16.24 -15.64 14.81
CA LEU A 200 -15.40 -16.78 15.14
C LEU A 200 -14.05 -16.68 14.38
N PRO A 201 -12.92 -17.03 15.03
CA PRO A 201 -11.66 -17.22 14.33
C PRO A 201 -11.79 -18.22 13.18
N LEU A 202 -10.97 -18.07 12.13
CA LEU A 202 -11.04 -18.89 10.91
C LEU A 202 -11.11 -20.40 11.17
N ALA A 203 -10.37 -20.90 12.17
CA ALA A 203 -10.43 -22.32 12.53
C ALA A 203 -11.84 -22.74 13.02
N ARG A 204 -12.46 -21.94 13.88
CA ARG A 204 -13.79 -22.21 14.43
C ARG A 204 -14.90 -22.02 13.39
N THR A 205 -14.77 -21.09 12.45
CA THR A 205 -15.74 -20.94 11.35
C THR A 205 -15.70 -22.14 10.42
N VAL A 206 -14.52 -22.69 10.12
CA VAL A 206 -14.38 -23.92 9.32
C VAL A 206 -15.07 -25.10 10.02
N ASP A 207 -14.87 -25.25 11.33
CA ASP A 207 -15.54 -26.30 12.11
C ASP A 207 -17.07 -26.16 12.11
N LEU A 208 -17.57 -24.93 12.32
CA LEU A 208 -19.00 -24.63 12.30
C LEU A 208 -19.61 -24.90 10.91
N VAL A 209 -18.93 -24.50 9.84
CA VAL A 209 -19.36 -24.77 8.46
C VAL A 209 -19.43 -26.28 8.21
N ASN A 210 -18.45 -27.04 8.68
CA ASN A 210 -18.45 -28.50 8.55
C ASN A 210 -19.61 -29.14 9.33
N GLN A 211 -19.91 -28.63 10.54
CA GLN A 211 -21.05 -29.09 11.32
C GLN A 211 -22.38 -28.81 10.62
N LYS A 212 -22.58 -27.59 10.10
CA LYS A 212 -23.80 -27.21 9.37
C LYS A 212 -23.94 -28.00 8.07
N LYS A 213 -22.84 -28.31 7.36
CA LYS A 213 -22.86 -29.20 6.19
C LYS A 213 -23.32 -30.61 6.55
N ARG A 214 -22.81 -31.20 7.62
CA ARG A 214 -23.27 -32.52 8.11
C ARG A 214 -24.75 -32.51 8.49
N GLN A 215 -25.21 -31.45 9.17
CA GLN A 215 -26.63 -31.29 9.51
C GLN A 215 -27.50 -31.20 8.25
N ARG A 216 -27.05 -30.47 7.24
CA ARG A 216 -27.75 -30.37 5.95
C ARG A 216 -27.82 -31.71 5.23
N GLU A 217 -26.72 -32.45 5.17
CA GLU A 217 -26.70 -33.80 4.58
C GLU A 217 -27.64 -34.77 5.29
N GLU A 218 -27.73 -34.69 6.62
CA GLU A 218 -28.67 -35.50 7.41
C GLU A 218 -30.12 -35.12 7.14
N LEU A 219 -30.43 -33.81 7.09
CA LEU A 219 -31.77 -33.33 6.72
C LEU A 219 -32.15 -33.73 5.28
N ASP A 220 -31.21 -33.68 4.34
CA ASP A 220 -31.42 -34.12 2.96
C ASP A 220 -31.73 -35.63 2.89
N ARG A 221 -31.05 -36.46 3.70
CA ARG A 221 -31.38 -37.90 3.82
C ARG A 221 -32.77 -38.13 4.42
N GLN A 222 -33.13 -37.39 5.46
CA GLN A 222 -34.47 -37.47 6.07
C GLN A 222 -35.56 -37.04 5.10
N LEU A 223 -35.32 -35.97 4.33
CA LEU A 223 -36.21 -35.53 3.27
C LEU A 223 -36.37 -36.60 2.20
N GLU A 224 -35.29 -37.24 1.78
CA GLU A 224 -35.36 -38.31 0.77
C GLU A 224 -36.12 -39.54 1.29
N GLN A 225 -35.88 -39.92 2.55
CA GLN A 225 -36.62 -40.99 3.21
C GLN A 225 -38.12 -40.65 3.28
N LEU A 226 -38.49 -39.44 3.70
CA LEU A 226 -39.88 -39.00 3.74
C LEU A 226 -40.50 -38.96 2.34
N LYS A 227 -39.80 -38.40 1.34
CA LYS A 227 -40.24 -38.40 -0.06
C LYS A 227 -40.52 -39.81 -0.58
N SER A 228 -39.73 -40.81 -0.16
CA SER A 228 -39.97 -42.21 -0.53
C SER A 228 -41.18 -42.84 0.17
N GLN A 229 -41.52 -42.38 1.39
CA GLN A 229 -42.64 -42.89 2.18
C GLN A 229 -43.98 -42.25 1.78
N VAL A 230 -43.98 -40.98 1.36
CA VAL A 230 -45.17 -40.26 0.89
C VAL A 230 -45.98 -41.03 -0.17
N PRO A 231 -45.40 -41.54 -1.27
CA PRO A 231 -46.18 -42.27 -2.28
C PRO A 231 -46.71 -43.61 -1.76
N ARG A 232 -45.99 -44.28 -0.84
CA ARG A 232 -46.47 -45.52 -0.23
C ARG A 232 -47.69 -45.25 0.66
N LYS A 233 -47.61 -44.23 1.52
CA LYS A 233 -48.72 -43.81 2.36
C LYS A 233 -49.90 -43.26 1.56
N LYS A 234 -49.64 -42.58 0.45
CA LYS A 234 -50.69 -42.16 -0.49
C LYS A 234 -51.41 -43.36 -1.11
N LYS A 235 -50.69 -44.39 -1.57
CA LYS A 235 -51.29 -45.63 -2.07
C LYS A 235 -52.07 -46.40 -0.99
N GLU A 236 -51.56 -46.45 0.24
CA GLU A 236 -52.28 -47.05 1.38
C GLU A 236 -53.58 -46.29 1.67
N LEU A 237 -53.56 -44.96 1.66
CA LEU A 237 -54.76 -44.13 1.80
C LEU A 237 -55.75 -44.36 0.66
N GLU A 238 -55.31 -44.36 -0.60
CA GLU A 238 -56.16 -44.64 -1.76
C GLU A 238 -56.80 -46.04 -1.66
N ARG A 239 -56.06 -47.05 -1.22
CA ARG A 239 -56.58 -48.40 -0.98
C ARG A 239 -57.62 -48.43 0.14
N LEU A 240 -57.30 -47.84 1.29
CA LEU A 240 -58.24 -47.78 2.42
C LEU A 240 -59.50 -47.01 2.05
N GLN A 241 -59.39 -45.92 1.29
CA GLN A 241 -60.52 -45.15 0.78
C GLN A 241 -61.38 -45.98 -0.18
N ALA A 242 -60.75 -46.77 -1.05
CA ALA A 242 -61.46 -47.71 -1.92
C ALA A 242 -62.15 -48.85 -1.14
N GLU A 243 -61.60 -49.28 0.00
CA GLU A 243 -62.22 -50.26 0.91
C GLU A 243 -63.34 -49.64 1.76
N LEU A 244 -63.25 -48.34 2.10
CA LEU A 244 -64.25 -47.61 2.87
C LEU A 244 -65.50 -47.28 2.04
N ALA A 245 -65.35 -46.92 0.77
CA ALA A 245 -66.47 -46.60 -0.13
C ALA A 245 -67.58 -47.68 -0.19
N PRO A 246 -67.30 -48.98 -0.36
CA PRO A 246 -68.33 -50.02 -0.33
C PRO A 246 -68.90 -50.24 1.08
N LEU A 247 -68.14 -49.98 2.15
CA LEU A 247 -68.65 -50.06 3.52
C LEU A 247 -69.59 -48.90 3.85
N GLU A 248 -69.27 -47.69 3.38
CA GLU A 248 -70.14 -46.52 3.49
C GLU A 248 -71.44 -46.73 2.71
N THR A 249 -71.37 -47.22 1.48
CA THR A 249 -72.59 -47.55 0.70
C THR A 249 -73.41 -48.66 1.36
N LYS A 250 -72.78 -49.70 1.92
CA LYS A 250 -73.49 -50.72 2.72
C LYS A 250 -74.13 -50.13 3.97
N ARG A 251 -73.45 -49.21 4.67
CA ARG A 251 -74.00 -48.51 5.83
C ARG A 251 -75.17 -47.62 5.44
N THR A 252 -75.08 -46.84 4.37
CA THR A 252 -76.18 -46.00 3.88
C THR A 252 -77.36 -46.87 3.45
N ASN A 253 -77.13 -47.97 2.75
CA ASN A 253 -78.18 -48.89 2.32
C ASN A 253 -78.85 -49.60 3.51
N SER A 254 -78.06 -50.04 4.50
CA SER A 254 -78.58 -50.67 5.72
C SER A 254 -79.37 -49.66 6.57
N THR A 255 -78.88 -48.44 6.73
CA THR A 255 -79.61 -47.38 7.45
C THR A 255 -80.87 -46.94 6.69
N ALA A 256 -80.85 -46.89 5.36
CA ALA A 256 -82.02 -46.65 4.54
C ALA A 256 -83.04 -47.79 4.67
N ALA A 257 -82.60 -49.05 4.55
CA ALA A 257 -83.44 -50.23 4.74
C ALA A 257 -84.05 -50.29 6.15
N ALA A 258 -83.29 -49.93 7.19
CA ALA A 258 -83.79 -49.84 8.56
C ALA A 258 -84.83 -48.71 8.72
N LYS A 259 -84.60 -47.54 8.11
CA LYS A 259 -85.58 -46.45 8.08
C LYS A 259 -86.85 -46.82 7.31
N GLU A 260 -86.72 -47.51 6.18
CA GLU A 260 -87.86 -48.01 5.43
C GLU A 260 -88.61 -49.12 6.15
N ALA A 261 -87.92 -50.03 6.82
CA ALA A 261 -88.55 -51.06 7.66
C ALA A 261 -89.30 -50.42 8.83
N LYS A 262 -88.71 -49.40 9.46
CA LYS A 262 -89.39 -48.59 10.48
C LYS A 262 -90.63 -47.89 9.90
N ARG A 263 -90.52 -47.27 8.72
CA ARG A 263 -91.64 -46.63 8.03
C ARG A 263 -92.72 -47.62 7.60
N ARG A 264 -92.35 -48.82 7.14
CA ARG A 264 -93.29 -49.91 6.82
C ARG A 264 -93.99 -50.44 8.08
N LYS A 265 -93.29 -50.54 9.21
CA LYS A 265 -93.88 -50.90 10.50
C LYS A 265 -94.82 -49.80 10.99
N GLU A 266 -94.43 -48.54 10.93
CA GLU A 266 -95.27 -47.38 11.29
C GLU A 266 -96.50 -47.28 10.36
N ALA A 267 -96.36 -47.53 9.06
CA ALA A 267 -97.49 -47.56 8.12
C ALA A 267 -98.41 -48.77 8.31
N ALA A 268 -97.86 -49.95 8.65
CA ALA A 268 -98.64 -51.15 8.93
C ALA A 268 -99.38 -51.08 10.27
N LEU A 269 -98.82 -50.39 11.28
CA LEU A 269 -99.50 -50.11 12.55
C LEU A 269 -100.51 -48.95 12.39
N GLY A 270 -100.20 -47.93 11.61
CA GLY A 270 -101.09 -46.79 11.37
C GLY A 270 -102.35 -47.14 10.56
N GLY A 271 -102.32 -48.19 9.72
CA GLY A 271 -103.52 -48.64 9.01
C GLY A 271 -104.55 -49.34 9.90
N VAL A 272 -104.13 -49.96 11.00
CA VAL A 272 -105.05 -50.66 11.92
C VAL A 272 -105.69 -49.68 12.91
N GLU A 273 -105.00 -48.60 13.27
CA GLU A 273 -105.56 -47.52 14.11
C GLU A 273 -106.54 -46.64 13.32
N ASP A 274 -106.27 -46.30 12.05
CA ASP A 274 -107.22 -45.56 11.22
C ASP A 274 -108.51 -46.36 10.93
N ASP A 275 -108.41 -47.67 10.64
CA ASP A 275 -109.59 -48.53 10.46
C ASP A 275 -110.44 -48.65 11.76
N LEU A 276 -109.78 -48.60 12.92
CA LEU A 276 -110.46 -48.60 14.23
C LEU A 276 -111.07 -47.23 14.56
N GLU A 277 -110.41 -46.13 14.21
CA GLU A 277 -110.95 -44.78 14.37
C GLU A 277 -112.12 -44.50 13.41
N GLU A 278 -112.06 -44.96 12.15
CA GLU A 278 -113.17 -44.85 11.20
C GLU A 278 -114.39 -45.64 11.70
N ARG A 279 -114.20 -46.86 12.20
CA ARG A 279 -115.27 -47.63 12.87
C ARG A 279 -115.78 -46.92 14.11
N GLY A 280 -114.90 -46.35 14.94
CA GLY A 280 -115.27 -45.60 16.13
C GLY A 280 -116.09 -44.34 15.81
N ARG A 281 -115.74 -43.62 14.74
CA ARG A 281 -116.51 -42.46 14.25
C ARG A 281 -117.87 -42.89 13.69
N TRP A 282 -117.92 -44.00 12.96
CA TRP A 282 -119.18 -44.57 12.47
C TRP A 282 -120.10 -45.00 13.63
N TYR A 283 -119.56 -45.70 14.63
CA TYR A 283 -120.34 -46.10 15.82
C TYR A 283 -120.82 -44.89 16.64
N ARG A 284 -120.01 -43.84 16.81
CA ARG A 284 -120.45 -42.61 17.47
C ARG A 284 -121.50 -41.86 16.66
N ALA A 285 -121.35 -41.78 15.33
CA ALA A 285 -122.34 -41.17 14.45
C ALA A 285 -123.67 -41.94 14.50
N ALA A 286 -123.60 -43.27 14.48
CA ALA A 286 -124.76 -44.15 14.65
C ALA A 286 -125.41 -43.96 16.04
N GLU A 287 -124.61 -43.88 17.11
CA GLU A 287 -125.09 -43.60 18.47
C GLU A 287 -125.77 -42.23 18.58
N THR A 288 -125.19 -41.18 17.98
CA THR A 288 -125.83 -39.85 17.94
C THR A 288 -127.13 -39.83 17.15
N SER A 289 -127.21 -40.56 16.03
CA SER A 289 -128.45 -40.66 15.26
C SER A 289 -129.53 -41.43 16.02
N LEU A 290 -129.16 -42.49 16.75
CA LEU A 290 -130.06 -43.26 17.59
C LEU A 290 -130.53 -42.43 18.80
N LYS A 291 -129.66 -41.65 19.44
CA LYS A 291 -130.04 -40.73 20.52
C LYS A 291 -130.98 -39.63 20.04
N GLN A 292 -130.78 -39.09 18.84
CA GLN A 292 -131.70 -38.11 18.24
C GLN A 292 -133.08 -38.70 17.88
N MET A 293 -133.19 -40.02 17.64
CA MET A 293 -134.48 -40.69 17.44
C MET A 293 -135.19 -41.09 18.74
N LEU A 294 -134.49 -41.05 19.89
CA LEU A 294 -134.98 -41.52 21.19
C LEU A 294 -135.20 -40.41 22.23
N GLU A 295 -135.06 -39.13 21.85
CA GLU A 295 -135.55 -38.00 22.65
C GLU A 295 -136.99 -37.62 22.22
N ILE A 296 -137.94 -38.46 22.64
CA ILE A 296 -139.22 -38.11 23.30
C ILE A 296 -139.19 -38.80 24.65
#